data_AF-A0A7J7NRK4-F1
#
_entry.id   AF-A0A7J7NRK4-F1
#
_cell.length_a   1.000
_cell.length_b   1.000
_cell.length_c   1.000
_cell.angle_alpha   90.00
_cell.angle_beta   90.00
_cell.angle_gamma   90.00
#
_symmetry.space_group_name_H-M   'P 1'
#
loop_
_entity.id
_entity.type
_entity.pdbx_description
1 polymer ?
#
loop_
_entity_poly.entity_id
_entity_poly.type
_entity_poly.pdbx_seq_one_letter_code
_entity_poly.pdbx_strand_id
1 'polypeptide(L)'
;MLDDLWTRLELTDVGIDLDEVSCKVIITSRRLDICNSMKTTKNIDVKVLSKNDSFQLFRQEVGDVDSDALREMSEKVVNECGGLPLAIVTLARALRKEDKGIWTDVIPQLRKSMHEGMDIVNASIKMMLFLKTRETKLCFLLCALFPEDHKVTMDALVGYAMGEDLLGDGETLSETRGNLRIMLNSLVSSGLVLKGDDERYVMMHDIVRDAAISIAHENRNE
;
A
#
# COMPACT_ATOMS: atom_id res chain seq x y z
N MET A 1 20.17 10.68 -1.86
CA MET A 1 19.52 9.47 -2.39
C MET A 1 18.47 9.94 -3.36
N LEU A 2 18.45 9.38 -4.56
CA LEU A 2 17.44 9.67 -5.57
C LEU A 2 16.50 8.47 -5.58
N ASP A 3 15.24 8.71 -5.23
CA ASP A 3 14.25 7.66 -5.08
C ASP A 3 13.34 7.60 -6.31
N ASP A 4 12.91 6.39 -6.67
CA ASP A 4 11.92 6.08 -7.70
C ASP A 4 12.15 6.75 -9.08
N LEU A 5 13.34 6.58 -9.65
CA LEU A 5 13.62 7.13 -10.99
C LEU A 5 12.96 6.31 -12.11
N TRP A 6 12.13 6.99 -12.90
CA TRP A 6 11.48 6.45 -14.10
C TRP A 6 12.15 6.85 -15.41
N THR A 7 12.96 7.92 -15.39
CA THR A 7 13.69 8.45 -16.53
C THR A 7 15.14 8.78 -16.14
N ARG A 8 16.00 8.95 -17.13
CA ARG A 8 17.36 9.42 -16.91
C ARG A 8 17.34 10.85 -16.38
N LEU A 9 18.19 11.10 -15.38
CA LEU A 9 18.41 12.41 -14.77
C LEU A 9 19.88 12.79 -14.88
N GLU A 10 20.20 13.99 -15.35
CA GLU A 10 21.57 14.50 -15.20
C GLU A 10 21.75 15.03 -13.78
N LEU A 11 22.75 14.53 -13.05
CA LEU A 11 22.96 14.88 -11.63
C LEU A 11 23.19 16.39 -11.43
N THR A 12 23.80 17.05 -12.42
CA THR A 12 24.01 18.50 -12.42
C THR A 12 22.70 19.30 -12.45
N ASP A 13 21.63 18.77 -13.05
CA ASP A 13 20.32 19.44 -13.11
C ASP A 13 19.69 19.57 -11.72
N VAL A 14 20.08 18.69 -10.79
CA VAL A 14 19.67 18.72 -9.38
C VAL A 14 20.79 19.21 -8.46
N GLY A 15 21.82 19.85 -9.03
CA GLY A 15 22.91 20.49 -8.28
C GLY A 15 23.93 19.52 -7.68
N ILE A 16 24.01 18.29 -8.18
CA ILE A 16 25.00 17.29 -7.76
C ILE A 16 26.11 17.22 -8.80
N ASP A 17 27.25 17.84 -8.47
CA ASP A 17 28.49 17.67 -9.22
C ASP A 17 29.41 16.69 -8.47
N LEU A 18 29.70 15.54 -9.08
CA LEU A 18 30.54 14.50 -8.48
C LEU A 18 32.03 14.82 -8.57
N ASP A 19 32.44 15.74 -9.44
CA ASP A 19 33.83 16.17 -9.58
C ASP A 19 34.18 17.22 -8.50
N GLU A 20 33.20 18.01 -8.06
CA GLU A 20 33.35 19.01 -6.99
C GLU A 20 33.06 18.44 -5.59
N VAL A 21 32.23 17.41 -5.48
CA VAL A 21 31.76 16.86 -4.20
C VAL A 21 32.09 15.38 -4.06
N SER A 22 32.90 15.04 -3.05
CA SER A 22 33.12 13.64 -2.65
C SER A 22 31.88 13.08 -1.92
N CYS A 23 30.86 12.67 -2.68
CA CYS A 23 29.69 11.99 -2.15
C CYS A 23 29.42 10.64 -2.82
N LYS A 24 28.54 9.83 -2.20
CA LYS A 24 28.00 8.61 -2.80
C LYS A 24 26.52 8.84 -3.10
N VAL A 25 26.13 8.63 -4.35
CA VAL A 25 24.74 8.70 -4.77
C VAL A 25 24.16 7.29 -4.79
N ILE A 26 23.06 7.09 -4.07
CA ILE A 26 22.22 5.89 -4.14
C ILE A 26 21.00 6.27 -4.96
N ILE A 27 20.70 5.43 -5.95
CA ILE A 27 19.54 5.54 -6.82
C ILE A 27 18.69 4.29 -6.61
N THR A 28 17.38 4.45 -6.51
CA THR A 28 16.42 3.36 -6.59
C THR A 28 15.60 3.50 -7.88
N SER A 29 15.30 2.37 -8.52
CA SER A 29 14.43 2.32 -9.68
C SER A 29 13.90 0.89 -9.84
N ARG A 30 12.69 0.77 -10.37
CA ARG A 30 12.11 -0.52 -10.80
C ARG A 30 12.67 -0.99 -12.14
N ARG A 31 13.46 -0.15 -12.80
CA ARG A 31 13.95 -0.34 -14.16
C ARG A 31 15.48 -0.37 -14.19
N LEU A 32 16.03 -1.56 -14.41
CA LEU A 32 17.49 -1.75 -14.51
C LEU A 32 18.11 -0.90 -15.63
N ASP A 33 17.38 -0.68 -16.73
CA ASP A 33 17.82 0.16 -17.82
C ASP A 33 17.98 1.64 -17.42
N ILE A 34 17.15 2.13 -16.48
CA ILE A 34 17.33 3.47 -15.90
C ILE A 34 18.62 3.52 -15.07
N CYS A 35 18.86 2.54 -14.19
CA CYS A 35 20.11 2.45 -13.42
C CYS A 35 21.33 2.43 -14.35
N ASN A 36 21.29 1.64 -15.41
CA ASN A 36 22.37 1.57 -16.40
C ASN A 36 22.56 2.91 -17.14
N SER A 37 21.48 3.60 -17.48
CA SER A 37 21.54 4.91 -18.14
C SER A 37 22.16 6.00 -17.25
N MET A 38 22.01 5.87 -15.93
CA MET A 38 22.63 6.71 -14.91
C MET A 38 24.11 6.38 -14.68
N LYS A 39 24.68 5.42 -15.42
CA LYS A 39 26.08 4.98 -15.34
C LYS A 39 26.48 4.56 -13.92
N THR A 40 25.59 3.87 -13.20
CA THR A 40 25.87 3.36 -11.85
C THR A 40 27.09 2.45 -11.82
N THR A 41 27.92 2.58 -10.79
CA THR A 41 29.12 1.74 -10.59
C THR A 41 28.80 0.37 -10.00
N LYS A 42 27.68 0.26 -9.29
CA LYS A 42 27.19 -1.01 -8.71
C LYS A 42 25.67 -1.03 -8.74
N ASN A 43 25.12 -2.08 -9.34
CA ASN A 43 23.69 -2.39 -9.27
C ASN A 43 23.47 -3.49 -8.24
N ILE A 44 22.47 -3.31 -7.39
CA ILE A 44 22.01 -4.30 -6.41
C ILE A 44 20.57 -4.64 -6.77
N ASP A 45 20.36 -5.88 -7.19
CA ASP A 45 19.03 -6.41 -7.46
C ASP A 45 18.33 -6.76 -6.14
N VAL A 46 17.21 -6.10 -5.86
CA VAL A 46 16.41 -6.33 -4.65
C VAL A 46 15.46 -7.49 -4.92
N LYS A 47 15.88 -8.69 -4.49
CA LYS A 47 15.11 -9.92 -4.66
C LYS A 47 13.93 -10.00 -3.68
N VAL A 48 12.93 -10.80 -4.05
CA VAL A 48 11.86 -11.21 -3.13
C VAL A 48 12.42 -11.92 -1.90
N LEU A 49 11.66 -11.89 -0.81
CA LEU A 49 12.05 -12.53 0.45
C LEU A 49 12.11 -14.04 0.30
N SER A 50 13.01 -14.67 1.07
CA SER A 50 13.01 -16.12 1.22
C SER A 50 11.73 -16.60 1.91
N LYS A 51 11.39 -17.89 1.80
CA LYS A 51 10.23 -18.46 2.51
C LYS A 51 10.31 -18.21 4.03
N ASN A 52 11.51 -18.37 4.60
CA ASN A 52 11.74 -18.17 6.02
C ASN A 52 11.54 -16.71 6.43
N ASP A 53 12.14 -15.78 5.69
CA ASP A 53 12.02 -14.34 5.99
C ASP A 53 10.59 -13.84 5.78
N SER A 54 9.91 -14.38 4.76
CA SER A 54 8.50 -14.07 4.48
C SER A 54 7.60 -14.51 5.64
N PHE A 55 7.81 -15.72 6.15
CA PHE A 55 7.06 -16.24 7.29
C PHE A 55 7.35 -15.46 8.57
N GLN A 56 8.63 -15.10 8.80
CA GLN A 56 9.03 -14.28 9.93
C GLN A 56 8.40 -12.89 9.89
N LEU A 57 8.39 -12.23 8.72
CA LEU A 57 7.73 -10.94 8.52
C LEU A 57 6.22 -11.04 8.77
N PHE A 58 5.57 -12.07 8.24
CA PHE A 58 4.14 -12.29 8.46
C PHE A 58 3.82 -12.42 9.95
N ARG A 59 4.61 -13.23 10.69
CA ARG A 59 4.44 -13.44 12.14
C ARG A 59 4.61 -12.15 12.93
N GLN A 60 5.57 -11.31 12.55
CA GLN A 60 5.80 -10.01 13.18
C GLN A 60 4.59 -9.08 13.03
N GLU A 61 3.94 -9.09 11.86
CA GLU A 61 2.84 -8.18 11.55
C GLU A 61 1.48 -8.66 12.07
N VAL A 62 1.22 -9.97 12.02
CA VAL A 62 -0.08 -10.54 12.43
C VAL A 62 -0.20 -10.67 13.96
N GLY A 63 0.92 -10.75 14.68
CA GLY A 63 0.96 -10.97 16.12
C GLY A 63 1.03 -12.44 16.51
N ASP A 64 0.63 -12.78 17.73
CA ASP A 64 0.81 -14.14 18.24
C ASP A 64 -0.17 -15.13 17.61
N VAL A 65 0.39 -16.16 16.96
CA VAL A 65 -0.33 -17.17 16.20
C VAL A 65 -0.20 -18.51 16.92
N ASP A 66 -0.90 -18.63 18.05
CA ASP A 66 -0.58 -19.64 19.07
C ASP A 66 -1.23 -21.02 18.87
N SER A 67 -1.84 -21.29 17.71
CA SER A 67 -2.42 -22.61 17.39
C SER A 67 -1.82 -23.21 16.13
N ASP A 68 -1.55 -24.52 16.14
CA ASP A 68 -0.99 -25.26 15.00
C ASP A 68 -1.80 -25.06 13.70
N ALA A 69 -3.14 -24.99 13.82
CA ALA A 69 -4.03 -24.70 12.69
C ALA A 69 -3.79 -23.32 12.08
N LEU A 70 -3.56 -22.29 12.90
CA LEU A 70 -3.24 -20.96 12.40
C LEU A 70 -1.82 -20.88 11.81
N ARG A 71 -0.87 -21.70 12.30
CA ARG A 71 0.46 -21.82 11.69
C ARG A 71 0.37 -22.35 10.26
N GLU A 72 -0.36 -23.45 10.04
CA GLU A 72 -0.55 -24.02 8.70
C GLU A 72 -1.21 -23.00 7.76
N MET A 73 -2.23 -22.28 8.24
CA MET A 73 -2.88 -21.23 7.46
C MET A 73 -1.95 -20.07 7.14
N SER A 74 -1.12 -19.64 8.10
CA SER A 74 -0.11 -18.60 7.90
C SER A 74 0.89 -18.98 6.81
N GLU A 75 1.38 -20.22 6.81
CA GLU A 75 2.27 -20.71 5.77
C GLU A 75 1.62 -20.68 4.38
N LYS A 76 0.35 -21.09 4.28
CA LYS A 76 -0.40 -21.02 3.02
C LYS A 76 -0.55 -19.59 2.52
N VAL A 77 -0.97 -18.65 3.39
CA VAL A 77 -1.10 -17.23 3.02
C VAL A 77 0.25 -16.67 2.55
N VAL A 78 1.32 -16.92 3.29
CA VAL A 78 2.67 -16.45 2.95
C VAL A 78 3.16 -17.00 1.61
N ASN A 79 2.84 -18.26 1.30
CA ASN A 79 3.18 -18.86 0.01
C ASN A 79 2.45 -18.18 -1.15
N GLU A 80 1.19 -17.77 -0.98
CA GLU A 80 0.46 -17.02 -2.01
C GLU A 80 1.06 -15.63 -2.25
N CYS A 81 1.65 -14.99 -1.24
CA CYS A 81 2.27 -13.66 -1.37
C CYS A 81 3.52 -13.62 -2.27
N GLY A 82 4.07 -14.77 -2.68
CA GLY A 82 5.22 -14.83 -3.59
C GLY A 82 6.52 -14.19 -3.05
N GLY A 83 6.63 -14.02 -1.73
CA GLY A 83 7.78 -13.39 -1.09
C GLY A 83 7.83 -11.85 -1.20
N LEU A 84 6.75 -11.21 -1.66
CA LEU A 84 6.67 -9.74 -1.73
C LEU A 84 6.34 -9.13 -0.36
N PRO A 85 7.22 -8.28 0.22
CA PRO A 85 7.00 -7.71 1.54
C PRO A 85 5.66 -6.98 1.67
N LEU A 86 5.27 -6.21 0.65
CA LEU A 86 4.02 -5.44 0.68
C LEU A 86 2.80 -6.35 0.77
N ALA A 87 2.70 -7.39 -0.08
CA ALA A 87 1.61 -8.36 -0.03
C ALA A 87 1.55 -9.09 1.33
N ILE A 88 2.71 -9.48 1.87
CA ILE A 88 2.82 -10.14 3.19
C ILE A 88 2.30 -9.23 4.30
N VAL A 89 2.81 -7.99 4.39
CA VAL A 89 2.42 -7.03 5.42
C VAL A 89 0.93 -6.69 5.31
N THR A 90 0.43 -6.48 4.09
CA THR A 90 -0.99 -6.20 3.84
C THR A 90 -1.85 -7.36 4.34
N LEU A 91 -1.61 -8.59 3.93
CA LEU A 91 -2.45 -9.71 4.37
C LEU A 91 -2.30 -10.04 5.85
N ALA A 92 -1.09 -9.94 6.41
CA ALA A 92 -0.86 -10.14 7.84
C ALA A 92 -1.67 -9.14 8.68
N ARG A 93 -1.65 -7.85 8.29
CA ARG A 93 -2.41 -6.80 8.99
C ARG A 93 -3.91 -6.92 8.78
N ALA A 94 -4.35 -7.40 7.61
CA ALA A 94 -5.76 -7.67 7.32
C ALA A 94 -6.31 -8.80 8.20
N LEU A 95 -5.52 -9.85 8.41
CA LEU A 95 -5.91 -11.06 9.16
C LEU A 95 -5.70 -10.93 10.67
N ARG A 96 -5.00 -9.89 11.12
CA ARG A 96 -4.70 -9.65 12.52
C ARG A 96 -6.00 -9.50 13.32
N LYS A 97 -6.17 -10.38 14.32
CA LYS A 97 -7.36 -10.46 15.21
C LYS A 97 -8.66 -10.88 14.52
N GLU A 98 -8.58 -11.41 13.29
CA GLU A 98 -9.73 -11.98 12.60
C GLU A 98 -9.98 -13.43 13.00
N ASP A 99 -11.22 -13.91 12.79
CA ASP A 99 -11.60 -15.29 13.07
C ASP A 99 -11.02 -16.30 12.06
N LYS A 100 -10.83 -17.56 12.48
CA LYS A 100 -10.31 -18.65 11.63
C LYS A 100 -11.10 -18.85 10.34
N GLY A 101 -12.41 -18.59 10.34
CA GLY A 101 -13.23 -18.62 9.13
C GLY A 101 -12.72 -17.64 8.07
N ILE A 102 -12.42 -16.40 8.47
CA ILE A 102 -11.88 -15.37 7.58
C ILE A 102 -10.54 -15.80 6.98
N TRP A 103 -9.65 -16.38 7.79
CA TRP A 103 -8.37 -16.91 7.30
C TRP A 103 -8.56 -18.00 6.22
N THR A 104 -9.57 -18.84 6.39
CA THR A 104 -9.88 -19.94 5.47
C THR A 104 -10.39 -19.41 4.13
N ASP A 105 -11.13 -18.31 4.15
CA ASP A 105 -11.74 -17.72 2.96
C ASP A 105 -10.78 -16.82 2.17
N VAL A 106 -9.67 -16.36 2.77
CA VAL A 106 -8.74 -15.43 2.12
C VAL A 106 -7.98 -16.08 0.94
N ILE A 107 -7.47 -17.31 1.08
CA ILE A 107 -6.66 -17.95 0.03
C ILE A 107 -7.46 -18.21 -1.26
N PRO A 108 -8.66 -18.81 -1.22
CA PRO A 108 -9.47 -19.00 -2.43
C PRO A 108 -9.79 -17.68 -3.13
N GLN A 109 -10.07 -16.62 -2.37
CA GLN A 109 -10.38 -15.31 -2.93
C GLN A 109 -9.15 -14.62 -3.55
N LEU A 110 -7.98 -14.70 -2.89
CA LEU A 110 -6.72 -14.21 -3.46
C LEU A 110 -6.44 -14.86 -4.81
N ARG A 111 -6.52 -16.19 -4.86
CA ARG A 111 -6.34 -16.94 -6.10
C ARG A 111 -7.35 -16.50 -7.14
N LYS A 112 -8.63 -16.36 -6.79
CA LYS A 112 -9.67 -15.91 -7.72
C LYS A 112 -9.31 -14.55 -8.34
N SER A 113 -8.95 -13.55 -7.54
CA SER A 113 -8.56 -12.24 -8.05
C SER A 113 -7.33 -12.29 -8.95
N MET A 114 -6.36 -13.16 -8.66
CA MET A 114 -5.21 -13.37 -9.54
C MET A 114 -5.60 -14.02 -10.87
N HIS A 115 -6.56 -14.95 -10.88
CA HIS A 115 -7.09 -15.53 -12.13
C HIS A 115 -7.88 -14.51 -12.96
N GLU A 116 -8.46 -13.50 -12.30
CA GLU A 116 -9.12 -12.34 -12.94
C GLU A 116 -8.10 -11.33 -13.50
N GLY A 117 -6.80 -11.59 -13.35
CA GLY A 117 -5.72 -10.81 -13.95
C GLY A 117 -5.07 -9.79 -13.01
N MET A 118 -5.47 -9.73 -11.73
CA MET A 118 -4.77 -8.91 -10.75
C MET A 118 -3.39 -9.48 -10.42
N ASP A 119 -2.39 -8.61 -10.24
CA ASP A 119 -1.19 -9.02 -9.53
C ASP A 119 -1.49 -9.27 -8.04
N ILE A 120 -0.57 -9.97 -7.37
CA ILE A 120 -0.73 -10.37 -5.99
C ILE A 120 -0.82 -9.19 -5.01
N VAL A 121 -0.22 -8.04 -5.31
CA VAL A 121 -0.31 -6.86 -4.43
C VAL A 121 -1.70 -6.26 -4.54
N ASN A 122 -2.22 -6.08 -5.75
CA ASN A 122 -3.59 -5.59 -5.99
C ASN A 122 -4.62 -6.53 -5.38
N ALA A 123 -4.47 -7.85 -5.56
CA ALA A 123 -5.31 -8.85 -4.93
C ALA A 123 -5.25 -8.76 -3.39
N SER A 124 -4.07 -8.60 -2.81
CA SER A 124 -3.87 -8.47 -1.36
C SER A 124 -4.57 -7.22 -0.80
N ILE A 125 -4.47 -6.09 -1.50
CA ILE A 125 -5.12 -4.83 -1.10
C ILE A 125 -6.64 -4.97 -1.23
N LYS A 126 -7.15 -5.57 -2.31
CA LYS A 126 -8.58 -5.85 -2.48
C LYS A 126 -9.12 -6.69 -1.33
N MET A 127 -8.38 -7.71 -0.90
CA MET A 127 -8.76 -8.54 0.26
C MET A 127 -8.76 -7.77 1.57
N MET A 128 -7.74 -6.94 1.82
CA MET A 128 -7.73 -6.09 3.01
C MET A 128 -8.93 -5.14 3.03
N LEU A 129 -9.27 -4.55 1.89
CA LEU A 129 -10.43 -3.67 1.77
C LEU A 129 -11.74 -4.42 1.95
N PHE A 130 -11.87 -5.66 1.47
CA PHE A 130 -13.08 -6.47 1.65
C PHE A 130 -13.52 -6.55 3.12
N LEU A 131 -12.56 -6.61 4.04
CA LEU A 131 -12.76 -6.64 5.50
C LEU A 131 -13.07 -5.28 6.13
N LYS A 132 -13.10 -4.20 5.34
CA LYS A 132 -13.39 -2.82 5.81
C LYS A 132 -14.84 -2.42 5.52
N THR A 133 -15.32 -1.45 6.30
CA THR A 133 -16.64 -0.84 6.09
C THR A 133 -16.71 -0.13 4.74
N ARG A 134 -17.93 0.08 4.21
CA ARG A 134 -18.15 0.80 2.96
C ARG A 134 -17.53 2.20 3.02
N GLU A 135 -17.71 2.90 4.13
CA GLU A 135 -17.21 4.26 4.34
C GLU A 135 -15.68 4.26 4.34
N THR A 136 -15.03 3.28 4.99
CA THR A 136 -13.57 3.15 4.98
C THR A 136 -13.03 2.88 3.57
N LYS A 137 -13.74 2.07 2.77
CA LYS A 137 -13.42 1.85 1.34
C LYS A 137 -13.54 3.15 0.55
N LEU A 138 -14.60 3.94 0.76
CA LEU A 138 -14.76 5.24 0.11
C LEU A 138 -13.64 6.22 0.51
N CYS A 139 -13.28 6.27 1.79
CA CYS A 139 -12.16 7.08 2.27
C CYS A 139 -10.83 6.67 1.62
N PHE A 140 -10.61 5.36 1.41
CA PHE A 140 -9.45 4.86 0.67
C PHE A 140 -9.44 5.33 -0.78
N LEU A 141 -10.57 5.19 -1.51
CA LEU A 141 -10.69 5.63 -2.89
C LEU A 141 -10.55 7.16 -3.03
N LEU A 142 -11.05 7.93 -2.08
CA LEU A 142 -10.86 9.39 -2.02
C LEU A 142 -9.39 9.77 -1.94
N CYS A 143 -8.58 9.03 -1.16
CA CYS A 143 -7.15 9.28 -1.08
C CYS A 143 -6.43 9.04 -2.42
N ALA A 144 -6.94 8.12 -3.26
CA ALA A 144 -6.37 7.80 -4.57
C ALA A 144 -6.69 8.85 -5.66
N LEU A 145 -7.59 9.81 -5.39
CA LEU A 145 -7.87 10.92 -6.31
C LEU A 145 -6.67 11.87 -6.45
N PHE A 146 -5.77 11.87 -5.48
CA PHE A 146 -4.59 12.72 -5.48
C PHE A 146 -3.44 12.07 -6.27
N PRO A 147 -2.50 12.87 -6.82
CA PRO A 147 -1.32 12.33 -7.51
C PRO A 147 -0.43 11.48 -6.60
N GLU A 148 0.49 10.74 -7.24
CA GLU A 148 1.58 10.03 -6.55
C GLU A 148 2.37 10.99 -5.65
N ASP A 149 2.77 10.49 -4.47
CA ASP A 149 3.49 11.22 -3.41
C ASP A 149 2.87 12.55 -2.95
N HIS A 150 1.57 12.76 -3.24
CA HIS A 150 0.87 13.97 -2.85
C HIS A 150 0.56 13.99 -1.35
N LYS A 151 0.78 15.16 -0.73
CA LYS A 151 0.47 15.41 0.68
C LYS A 151 -1.00 15.75 0.86
N VAL A 152 -1.82 14.74 1.15
CA VAL A 152 -3.28 14.89 1.29
C VAL A 152 -3.64 15.38 2.68
N THR A 153 -4.21 16.58 2.79
CA THR A 153 -4.64 17.15 4.08
C THR A 153 -6.05 16.69 4.46
N MET A 154 -6.35 16.71 5.76
CA MET A 154 -7.71 16.44 6.25
C MET A 154 -8.72 17.43 5.66
N ASP A 155 -8.35 18.70 5.51
CA ASP A 155 -9.26 19.73 4.98
C ASP A 155 -9.61 19.46 3.52
N ALA A 156 -8.65 18.98 2.71
CA ALA A 156 -8.92 18.58 1.34
C ALA A 156 -9.90 17.41 1.29
N LEU A 157 -9.67 16.35 2.09
CA LEU A 157 -10.56 15.18 2.13
C LEU A 157 -11.97 15.53 2.59
N VAL A 158 -12.12 16.42 3.58
CA VAL A 158 -13.42 16.92 4.02
C VAL A 158 -14.13 17.65 2.89
N GLY A 159 -13.42 18.51 2.16
CA GLY A 159 -13.97 19.22 1.00
C GLY A 159 -14.51 18.28 -0.07
N TYR A 160 -13.74 17.24 -0.45
CA TYR A 160 -14.20 16.23 -1.39
C TYR A 160 -15.37 15.39 -0.85
N ALA A 161 -15.30 14.95 0.40
CA ALA A 161 -16.34 14.12 1.00
C ALA A 161 -17.69 14.84 1.07
N MET A 162 -17.68 16.13 1.42
CA MET A 162 -18.91 16.95 1.44
C MET A 162 -19.40 17.29 0.03
N GLY A 163 -18.50 17.55 -0.92
CA GLY A 163 -18.88 17.87 -2.30
C GLY A 163 -19.53 16.70 -3.04
N GLU A 164 -19.11 15.48 -2.72
CA GLU A 164 -19.61 14.22 -3.32
C GLU A 164 -20.68 13.52 -2.45
N ASP A 165 -21.12 14.15 -1.36
CA ASP A 165 -22.10 13.60 -0.40
C ASP A 165 -21.78 12.15 0.07
N LEU A 166 -20.50 11.86 0.29
CA LEU A 166 -20.02 10.49 0.46
C LEU A 166 -20.36 9.84 1.81
N LEU A 167 -20.72 10.67 2.80
CA LEU A 167 -21.04 10.23 4.16
C LEU A 167 -22.54 10.41 4.51
N GLY A 168 -23.34 10.89 3.56
CA GLY A 168 -24.79 10.99 3.64
C GLY A 168 -25.33 12.37 3.97
N ASP A 169 -26.59 12.56 3.57
CA ASP A 169 -27.34 13.81 3.72
C ASP A 169 -27.39 14.31 5.18
N GLY A 170 -26.99 15.57 5.38
CA GLY A 170 -27.18 16.30 6.63
C GLY A 170 -26.03 16.25 7.63
N GLU A 171 -24.89 15.66 7.30
CA GLU A 171 -23.69 15.75 8.15
C GLU A 171 -23.15 17.19 8.22
N THR A 172 -22.80 17.62 9.43
CA THR A 172 -22.06 18.86 9.64
C THR A 172 -20.59 18.68 9.27
N LEU A 173 -19.92 19.78 8.93
CA LEU A 173 -18.46 19.81 8.70
C LEU A 173 -17.65 19.11 9.81
N SER A 174 -18.08 19.28 11.07
CA SER A 174 -17.41 18.69 12.22
C SER A 174 -17.58 17.16 12.29
N GLU A 175 -18.77 16.66 11.96
CA GLU A 175 -19.06 15.22 11.94
C GLU A 175 -18.31 14.51 10.83
N THR A 176 -18.38 15.05 9.60
CA THR A 176 -17.62 14.54 8.44
C THR A 176 -16.12 14.47 8.75
N ARG A 177 -15.55 15.52 9.36
CA ARG A 177 -14.15 15.52 9.78
C ARG A 177 -13.84 14.44 10.82
N GLY A 178 -14.72 14.25 11.80
CA GLY A 178 -14.59 13.21 12.81
C GLY A 178 -14.57 11.81 12.20
N ASN A 179 -15.53 11.54 11.31
CA ASN A 179 -15.69 10.27 10.61
C ASN A 179 -14.49 9.97 9.70
N LEU A 180 -14.06 10.93 8.87
CA LEU A 180 -12.86 10.81 8.05
C LEU A 180 -11.62 10.52 8.88
N ARG A 181 -11.48 11.13 10.06
CA ARG A 181 -10.34 10.84 10.94
C ARG A 181 -10.34 9.41 11.47
N ILE A 182 -11.50 8.86 11.81
CA ILE A 182 -11.61 7.45 12.24
C ILE A 182 -11.23 6.51 11.09
N MET A 183 -11.78 6.75 9.90
CA MET A 183 -11.50 5.95 8.71
C MET A 183 -10.03 6.01 8.29
N LEU A 184 -9.44 7.21 8.24
CA LEU A 184 -8.03 7.40 7.95
C LEU A 184 -7.14 6.69 8.97
N ASN A 185 -7.44 6.78 10.26
CA ASN A 185 -6.68 6.05 11.27
C ASN A 185 -6.77 4.53 11.07
N SER A 186 -7.92 4.02 10.63
CA SER A 186 -8.07 2.60 10.25
C SER A 186 -7.17 2.24 9.06
N LEU A 187 -7.13 3.08 8.02
CA LEU A 187 -6.27 2.89 6.85
C LEU A 187 -4.79 2.97 7.19
N VAL A 188 -4.39 3.93 8.03
CA VAL A 188 -3.02 4.04 8.56
C VAL A 188 -2.63 2.80 9.37
N SER A 189 -3.52 2.33 10.25
CA SER A 189 -3.25 1.12 11.05
C SER A 189 -3.09 -0.15 10.20
N SER A 190 -3.61 -0.13 8.99
CA SER A 190 -3.55 -1.20 8.00
C SER A 190 -2.34 -1.08 7.05
N GLY A 191 -1.67 0.08 7.02
CA GLY A 191 -0.53 0.34 6.13
C GLY A 191 -0.89 0.74 4.70
N LEU A 192 -2.18 0.90 4.37
CA LEU A 192 -2.63 1.36 3.05
C LEU A 192 -2.38 2.85 2.84
N VAL A 193 -2.26 3.61 3.93
CA VAL A 193 -2.03 5.05 3.91
C VAL A 193 -0.96 5.37 4.95
N LEU A 194 -0.05 6.28 4.64
CA LEU A 194 1.06 6.67 5.52
C LEU A 194 0.77 8.05 6.12
N LYS A 195 1.10 8.24 7.40
CA LYS A 195 1.10 9.57 8.01
C LYS A 195 2.35 10.33 7.55
N GLY A 196 2.17 11.60 7.22
CA GLY A 196 3.28 12.52 7.00
C GLY A 196 4.04 12.85 8.28
N ASP A 197 5.24 13.39 8.13
CA ASP A 197 6.20 13.64 9.22
C ASP A 197 5.67 14.52 10.37
N ASP A 198 4.74 15.42 10.07
CA ASP A 198 4.13 16.34 11.03
C ASP A 198 2.70 15.93 11.44
N GLU A 199 2.25 14.74 11.02
CA GLU A 199 0.91 14.20 11.20
C GLU A 199 -0.22 15.09 10.63
N ARG A 200 0.08 16.12 9.83
CA ARG A 200 -0.93 17.05 9.28
C ARG A 200 -1.51 16.58 7.95
N TYR A 201 -0.86 15.63 7.31
CA TYR A 201 -1.28 15.05 6.05
C TYR A 201 -1.04 13.55 6.03
N VAL A 202 -1.65 12.90 5.04
CA VAL A 202 -1.41 11.51 4.70
C VAL A 202 -0.88 11.40 3.28
N MET A 203 -0.22 10.30 2.98
CA MET A 203 0.26 9.95 1.65
C MET A 203 -0.16 8.53 1.31
N MET A 204 -0.41 8.28 0.02
CA MET A 204 -0.67 6.95 -0.51
C MET A 204 0.49 6.56 -1.41
N HIS A 205 1.09 5.40 -1.14
CA HIS A 205 2.15 4.85 -1.98
C HIS A 205 1.61 4.57 -3.38
N ASP A 206 2.41 4.82 -4.42
CA ASP A 206 2.01 4.68 -5.82
C ASP A 206 1.39 3.30 -6.16
N ILE A 207 2.00 2.19 -5.73
CA ILE A 207 1.46 0.83 -5.91
C ILE A 207 0.09 0.67 -5.24
N VAL A 208 -0.11 1.26 -4.05
CA VAL A 208 -1.40 1.20 -3.35
C VAL A 208 -2.45 2.06 -4.06
N ARG A 209 -2.03 3.20 -4.62
CA ARG A 209 -2.87 4.08 -5.42
C ARG A 209 -3.28 3.40 -6.73
N ASP A 210 -2.37 2.71 -7.41
CA ASP A 210 -2.66 1.93 -8.62
C ASP A 210 -3.68 0.82 -8.33
N ALA A 211 -3.52 0.13 -7.19
CA ALA A 211 -4.50 -0.84 -6.72
C ALA A 211 -5.88 -0.19 -6.50
N ALA A 212 -5.92 0.98 -5.87
CA ALA A 212 -7.16 1.72 -5.61
C ALA A 212 -7.87 2.11 -6.91
N ILE A 213 -7.11 2.61 -7.90
CA ILE A 213 -7.61 2.97 -9.22
C ILE A 213 -8.17 1.73 -9.93
N SER A 214 -7.43 0.61 -9.92
CA SER A 214 -7.88 -0.66 -10.49
C SER A 214 -9.21 -1.13 -9.87
N ILE A 215 -9.31 -1.10 -8.54
CA ILE A 215 -10.52 -1.49 -7.81
C ILE A 215 -11.70 -0.56 -8.11
N ALA A 216 -11.44 0.76 -8.24
CA ALA A 216 -12.48 1.72 -8.59
C ALA A 216 -13.04 1.48 -10.01
N HIS A 217 -12.20 1.05 -10.95
CA HIS A 217 -12.65 0.71 -12.31
C HIS A 217 -13.52 -0.54 -12.36
N GLU A 218 -13.27 -1.54 -11.49
CA GLU A 218 -14.11 -2.74 -11.40
C GLU A 218 -15.51 -2.43 -10.87
N ASN A 219 -15.60 -1.64 -9.80
CA ASN A 219 -16.89 -1.28 -9.18
C ASN A 219 -17.81 -0.44 -10.08
N ARG A 220 -17.29 0.15 -11.17
CA ARG A 220 -18.12 0.86 -12.16
C ARG A 220 -18.81 -0.08 -13.16
N ASN A 221 -18.42 -1.35 -13.19
CA ASN A 221 -18.97 -2.37 -14.09
C ASN A 221 -19.96 -3.32 -13.40
N GLU A 222 -20.31 -3.04 -12.13
CA GLU A 222 -21.38 -3.70 -11.35
C GLU A 222 -22.59 -2.77 -11.22
#